data_AF-A0A7D6E6L1-F1
#
_entry.id   AF-A0A7D6E6L1-F1
#
_cell.length_a   1.000
_cell.length_b   1.000
_cell.length_c   1.000
_cell.angle_alpha   90.00
_cell.angle_beta   90.00
_cell.angle_gamma   90.00
#
_symmetry.space_group_name_H-M   'P 1'
#
loop_
_entity.id
_entity.type
_entity.pdbx_description
1 polymer ?
#
loop_
_entity_poly.entity_id
_entity_poly.type
_entity_poly.pdbx_seq_one_letter_code
_entity_poly.pdbx_strand_id
1 'polypeptide(L)'
;MSFAVLVLVAAAVVSGAALVAIPRADAVPSPDVDYIYNVTVRRHYNFPNDDAIGYGHAICDKVSAGQGFPRIMDDVKSDVTPNDEHSANFLVSYAVSQYCPEQISQLRNSAAGYQAPQGAGSPTSGLQGDAAGQR
;
A
#
# COMPACT_ATOMS: atom_id res chain seq x y z
N MET A 1 -34.37 -19.74 44.06
CA MET A 1 -33.17 -19.13 43.42
C MET A 1 -32.30 -20.26 42.87
N SER A 2 -32.89 -21.23 42.18
CA SER A 2 -33.00 -21.33 40.71
C SER A 2 -31.67 -21.65 40.01
N PHE A 3 -31.26 -22.92 40.15
CA PHE A 3 -30.22 -23.59 39.34
C PHE A 3 -30.40 -23.36 37.82
N ALA A 4 -31.61 -23.05 37.36
CA ALA A 4 -31.94 -22.73 35.98
C ALA A 4 -31.18 -21.51 35.41
N VAL A 5 -30.83 -20.52 36.25
CA VAL A 5 -30.11 -19.33 35.78
C VAL A 5 -28.64 -19.64 35.48
N LEU A 6 -28.03 -20.54 36.26
CA LEU A 6 -26.64 -20.96 36.07
C LEU A 6 -26.45 -21.80 34.80
N VAL A 7 -27.43 -22.63 34.44
CA VAL A 7 -27.37 -23.46 33.22
C VAL A 7 -27.47 -22.59 31.95
N LEU A 8 -28.27 -21.52 31.98
CA LEU A 8 -28.41 -20.60 30.84
C LEU A 8 -27.14 -19.78 30.58
N VAL A 9 -26.38 -19.41 31.61
CA VAL A 9 -25.11 -18.69 31.44
C VAL A 9 -24.01 -19.62 30.89
N ALA A 10 -23.98 -20.89 31.31
CA ALA A 10 -23.01 -21.87 30.82
C ALA A 10 -23.25 -22.26 29.34
N ALA A 11 -24.49 -22.30 28.87
CA ALA A 11 -24.81 -22.58 27.47
C ALA A 11 -24.45 -21.42 26.51
N ALA A 12 -24.37 -20.18 27.01
CA ALA A 12 -24.06 -19.01 26.19
C ALA A 12 -22.55 -18.87 25.89
N VAL A 13 -21.67 -19.40 26.74
CA VAL A 13 -20.21 -19.31 26.53
C VAL A 13 -19.64 -20.36 25.57
N VAL A 14 -20.34 -21.48 25.36
CA VAL A 14 -19.89 -22.53 24.42
C VAL A 14 -20.21 -22.15 22.96
N SER A 15 -21.21 -21.33 22.73
CA SER A 15 -21.66 -20.91 21.38
C SER A 15 -20.78 -19.82 20.74
N GLY A 16 -19.91 -19.16 21.51
CA GLY A 16 -19.07 -18.05 21.03
C GLY A 16 -17.72 -18.46 20.43
N ALA A 17 -17.26 -19.69 20.68
CA ALA A 17 -15.95 -20.17 20.22
C ALA A 17 -15.96 -20.67 18.76
N ALA A 18 -17.15 -20.80 18.15
CA ALA A 18 -17.32 -21.22 16.76
C ALA A 18 -17.48 -20.03 15.80
N LEU A 19 -16.97 -18.84 16.16
CA LEU A 19 -16.85 -17.72 15.23
C LEU A 19 -15.75 -18.02 14.19
N VAL A 20 -16.16 -18.81 13.19
CA VAL A 20 -15.77 -18.71 11.80
C VAL A 20 -14.28 -18.47 11.58
N ALA A 21 -13.50 -19.56 11.57
CA ALA A 21 -12.30 -19.61 10.75
C ALA A 21 -12.75 -19.49 9.29
N ILE A 22 -12.96 -18.27 8.81
CA ILE A 22 -13.26 -18.00 7.41
C ILE A 22 -12.03 -18.51 6.63
N PRO A 23 -12.15 -19.54 5.78
CA PRO A 23 -11.06 -19.88 4.89
C PRO A 23 -10.73 -18.62 4.09
N ARG A 24 -9.49 -18.12 4.20
CA ARG A 24 -9.02 -17.03 3.35
C ARG A 24 -9.20 -17.53 1.93
N ALA A 25 -10.13 -16.90 1.20
CA ALA A 25 -10.28 -17.17 -0.22
C ALA A 25 -9.02 -16.64 -0.90
N ASP A 26 -8.02 -17.50 -1.05
CA ASP A 26 -6.81 -17.25 -1.83
C ASP A 26 -7.13 -17.41 -3.32
N ALA A 27 -8.05 -16.57 -3.79
CA ALA A 27 -8.22 -16.29 -5.21
C ALA A 27 -7.72 -14.86 -5.45
N VAL A 28 -6.50 -14.60 -5.01
CA VAL A 28 -5.75 -13.44 -5.49
C VAL A 28 -5.16 -13.88 -6.83
N PRO A 29 -5.48 -13.22 -7.95
CA PRO A 29 -4.64 -13.34 -9.15
C PRO A 29 -3.18 -13.24 -8.69
N SER A 30 -2.28 -14.12 -9.15
CA SER A 30 -0.87 -14.08 -8.72
C SER A 30 -0.43 -12.62 -8.55
N PRO A 31 0.10 -12.19 -7.40
CA PRO A 31 0.34 -10.78 -7.10
C PRO A 31 1.09 -10.07 -8.24
N ASP A 32 1.92 -10.80 -8.98
CA ASP A 32 2.58 -10.37 -10.20
C ASP A 32 1.64 -9.90 -11.32
N VAL A 33 0.55 -10.62 -11.58
CA VAL A 33 -0.40 -10.28 -12.66
C VAL A 33 -1.12 -8.98 -12.33
N ASP A 34 -1.63 -8.84 -11.10
CA ASP A 34 -2.27 -7.59 -10.67
C ASP A 34 -1.26 -6.44 -10.61
N TYR A 35 -0.05 -6.71 -10.11
CA TYR A 35 1.01 -5.74 -10.01
C TYR A 35 1.41 -5.21 -11.39
N ILE A 36 1.82 -6.09 -12.31
CA ILE A 36 2.19 -5.74 -13.69
C ILE A 36 1.04 -4.98 -14.35
N TYR A 37 -0.19 -5.48 -14.27
CA TYR A 37 -1.33 -4.83 -14.90
C TYR A 37 -1.50 -3.38 -14.41
N ASN A 38 -1.42 -3.14 -13.10
CA ASN A 38 -1.59 -1.79 -12.57
C ASN A 38 -0.40 -0.88 -12.85
N VAL A 39 0.84 -1.38 -12.83
CA VAL A 39 2.03 -0.54 -13.03
C VAL A 39 2.39 -0.36 -14.50
N THR A 40 2.41 -1.41 -15.31
CA THR A 40 2.80 -1.30 -16.73
C THR A 40 1.62 -0.95 -17.62
N VAL A 41 0.49 -1.64 -17.50
CA VAL A 41 -0.63 -1.47 -18.44
C VAL A 41 -1.48 -0.25 -18.11
N ARG A 42 -1.88 -0.07 -16.84
CA ARG A 42 -2.78 1.05 -16.47
C ARG A 42 -2.03 2.36 -16.29
N ARG A 43 -0.84 2.32 -15.70
CA ARG A 43 -0.09 3.52 -15.30
C ARG A 43 1.18 3.77 -16.10
N HIS A 44 1.55 2.84 -16.99
CA HIS A 44 2.64 3.03 -17.95
C HIS A 44 4.00 3.37 -17.29
N TYR A 45 4.30 2.72 -16.17
CA TYR A 45 5.64 2.79 -15.58
C TYR A 45 6.67 2.14 -16.49
N ASN A 46 7.79 2.82 -16.67
CA ASN A 46 9.03 2.31 -17.21
C ASN A 46 9.99 2.02 -16.07
N PHE A 47 10.50 0.80 -16.01
CA PHE A 47 11.38 0.33 -14.95
C PHE A 47 12.81 0.11 -15.50
N PRO A 48 13.83 0.19 -14.65
CA PRO A 48 15.17 -0.25 -15.03
C PRO A 48 15.15 -1.70 -15.55
N ASN A 49 15.81 -1.93 -16.69
CA ASN A 49 15.92 -3.24 -17.34
C ASN A 49 14.57 -3.88 -17.73
N ASP A 50 13.49 -3.10 -17.85
CA ASP A 50 12.13 -3.57 -18.13
C ASP A 50 11.59 -4.59 -17.10
N ASP A 51 12.13 -4.59 -15.88
CA ASP A 51 11.81 -5.56 -14.83
C ASP A 51 10.95 -4.95 -13.71
N ALA A 52 9.64 -4.92 -13.93
CA ALA A 52 8.69 -4.41 -12.94
C ALA A 52 8.64 -5.26 -11.66
N ILE A 53 8.61 -6.60 -11.80
CA ILE A 53 8.48 -7.52 -10.65
C ILE A 53 9.73 -7.43 -9.78
N GLY A 54 10.91 -7.55 -10.39
CA GLY A 54 12.17 -7.46 -9.66
C GLY A 54 12.32 -6.10 -8.98
N TYR A 55 11.91 -5.00 -9.62
CA TYR A 55 11.92 -3.68 -8.99
C TYR A 55 10.95 -3.61 -7.79
N GLY A 56 9.76 -4.19 -7.89
CA GLY A 56 8.81 -4.29 -6.79
C GLY A 56 9.36 -5.04 -5.58
N HIS A 57 10.04 -6.18 -5.79
CA HIS A 57 10.72 -6.90 -4.72
C HIS A 57 11.91 -6.12 -4.14
N ALA A 58 12.68 -5.41 -4.97
CA ALA A 58 13.78 -4.58 -4.50
C ALA A 58 13.31 -3.43 -3.58
N ILE A 59 12.08 -2.91 -3.77
CA ILE A 59 11.46 -1.98 -2.81
C ILE A 59 11.25 -2.67 -1.46
N CYS A 60 10.71 -3.89 -1.45
CA CYS A 60 10.54 -4.68 -0.22
C CYS A 60 11.88 -4.97 0.48
N ASP A 61 12.94 -5.25 -0.28
CA ASP A 61 14.28 -5.45 0.30
C ASP A 61 14.79 -4.18 1.00
N LYS A 62 14.58 -3.00 0.39
CA LYS A 62 14.93 -1.69 1.00
C LYS A 62 14.14 -1.46 2.29
N VAL A 63 12.84 -1.75 2.30
CA VAL A 63 12.01 -1.62 3.50
C VAL A 63 12.52 -2.57 4.59
N SER A 64 12.75 -3.84 4.26
CA SER A 64 13.24 -4.87 5.19
C SER A 64 14.60 -4.50 5.79
N ALA A 65 15.48 -3.90 5.00
CA ALA A 65 16.77 -3.36 5.44
C ALA A 65 16.65 -2.11 6.36
N GLY A 66 15.44 -1.63 6.62
CA GLY A 66 15.20 -0.46 7.47
C GLY A 66 15.43 0.88 6.77
N GLN A 67 15.45 0.90 5.43
CA GLN A 67 15.58 2.16 4.69
C GLN A 67 14.35 3.04 4.94
N GLY A 68 14.59 4.31 5.27
CA GLY A 68 13.51 5.26 5.53
C GLY A 68 12.73 5.61 4.26
N PHE A 69 11.41 5.81 4.42
CA PHE A 69 10.50 6.22 3.34
C PHE A 69 11.03 7.36 2.44
N PRO A 70 11.62 8.46 2.96
CA PRO A 70 12.10 9.54 2.10
C PRO A 70 13.18 9.07 1.12
N ARG A 71 14.11 8.21 1.57
CA ARG A 71 15.17 7.69 0.70
C ARG A 71 14.61 6.71 -0.34
N ILE A 72 13.68 5.84 0.06
CA ILE A 72 13.00 4.94 -0.89
C ILE A 72 12.30 5.77 -1.98
N MET A 73 11.60 6.84 -1.59
CA MET A 73 10.96 7.76 -2.53
C MET A 73 11.96 8.41 -3.48
N ASP A 74 13.11 8.90 -2.99
CA ASP A 74 14.14 9.51 -3.83
C ASP A 74 14.75 8.52 -4.83
N ASP A 75 15.03 7.29 -4.40
CA ASP A 75 15.51 6.23 -5.29
C ASP A 75 14.47 5.94 -6.39
N VAL A 76 13.20 5.76 -6.02
CA VAL A 76 12.13 5.48 -6.98
C VAL A 76 11.97 6.62 -7.98
N LYS A 77 12.00 7.87 -7.52
CA LYS A 77 11.92 9.03 -8.41
C LYS A 77 13.13 9.14 -9.36
N SER A 78 14.27 8.58 -8.98
CA SER A 78 15.46 8.51 -9.83
C SER A 78 15.39 7.38 -10.87
N ASP A 79 14.77 6.25 -10.52
CA ASP A 79 14.89 5.01 -11.28
C ASP A 79 13.77 4.79 -12.31
N VAL A 80 12.55 5.24 -12.03
CA VAL A 80 11.36 4.92 -12.84
C VAL A 80 10.78 6.14 -13.52
N THR A 81 9.95 5.94 -14.55
CA THR A 81 9.08 7.02 -15.09
C THR A 81 7.66 6.50 -15.25
N PRO A 82 6.59 7.22 -14.86
CA PRO A 82 6.59 8.55 -14.28
C PRO A 82 7.16 8.59 -12.85
N ASN A 83 7.87 9.67 -12.52
CA ASN A 83 8.55 9.89 -11.24
C ASN A 83 8.08 11.14 -10.49
N ASP A 84 6.88 11.64 -10.79
CA ASP A 84 6.27 12.61 -9.89
C ASP A 84 5.99 11.97 -8.52
N GLU A 85 5.89 12.80 -7.50
CA GLU A 85 5.74 12.37 -6.11
C GLU A 85 4.52 11.47 -5.89
N HIS A 86 3.40 11.72 -6.58
CA HIS A 86 2.20 10.90 -6.46
C HIS A 86 2.39 9.53 -7.11
N SER A 87 3.05 9.49 -8.27
CA SER A 87 3.43 8.24 -8.93
C SER A 87 4.38 7.42 -8.05
N ALA A 88 5.50 7.99 -7.60
CA ALA A 88 6.44 7.29 -6.73
C ALA A 88 5.79 6.75 -5.45
N ASN A 89 4.94 7.55 -4.79
CA ASN A 89 4.24 7.14 -3.56
C ASN A 89 3.26 5.99 -3.83
N PHE A 90 2.53 6.04 -4.94
CA PHE A 90 1.67 4.93 -5.36
C PHE A 90 2.49 3.66 -5.56
N LEU A 91 3.60 3.73 -6.31
CA LEU A 91 4.42 2.57 -6.64
C LEU A 91 4.99 1.90 -5.38
N VAL A 92 5.55 2.70 -4.46
CA VAL A 92 6.08 2.20 -3.18
C VAL A 92 4.98 1.53 -2.35
N SER A 93 3.86 2.22 -2.15
CA SER A 93 2.76 1.71 -1.32
C SER A 93 2.14 0.44 -1.91
N TYR A 94 2.02 0.38 -3.23
CA TYR A 94 1.41 -0.74 -3.93
C TYR A 94 2.34 -1.96 -3.96
N ALA A 95 3.64 -1.77 -4.24
CA ALA A 95 4.64 -2.84 -4.16
C ALA A 95 4.67 -3.49 -2.77
N VAL A 96 4.70 -2.69 -1.71
CA VAL A 96 4.70 -3.22 -0.33
C VAL A 96 3.39 -3.93 0.01
N SER A 97 2.26 -3.42 -0.47
CA SER A 97 0.95 -4.07 -0.25
C SER A 97 0.83 -5.43 -0.95
N GLN A 98 1.44 -5.60 -2.12
CA GLN A 98 1.38 -6.85 -2.88
C GLN A 98 2.44 -7.87 -2.43
N TYR A 99 3.67 -7.43 -2.19
CA TYR A 99 4.81 -8.33 -2.05
C TYR A 99 5.33 -8.51 -0.63
N CYS A 100 5.12 -7.54 0.26
CA CYS A 100 5.60 -7.62 1.64
C CYS A 100 4.62 -6.98 2.64
N PRO A 101 3.38 -7.50 2.74
CA PRO A 101 2.33 -6.92 3.59
C PRO A 101 2.70 -6.91 5.09
N GLU A 102 3.59 -7.80 5.53
CA GLU A 102 4.13 -7.82 6.89
C GLU A 102 4.96 -6.57 7.23
N GLN A 103 5.47 -5.87 6.21
CA GLN A 103 6.32 -4.67 6.36
C GLN A 103 5.53 -3.36 6.28
N ILE A 104 4.21 -3.39 6.04
CA ILE A 104 3.37 -2.18 5.93
C ILE A 104 3.53 -1.28 7.16
N SER A 105 3.53 -1.86 8.37
CA SER A 105 3.70 -1.08 9.61
C SER A 105 5.06 -0.38 9.66
N GLN A 106 6.13 -1.06 9.23
CA GLN A 106 7.48 -0.50 9.17
C GLN A 106 7.56 0.65 8.17
N LEU A 107 7.02 0.46 6.96
CA LEU A 107 6.93 1.51 5.95
C LEU A 107 6.19 2.74 6.50
N ARG A 108 5.01 2.54 7.10
CA ARG A 108 4.18 3.63 7.66
C ARG A 108 4.88 4.38 8.78
N ASN A 109 5.57 3.68 9.67
CA ASN A 109 6.36 4.31 10.73
C ASN A 109 7.51 5.14 10.14
N SER A 110 8.17 4.63 9.09
CA SER A 110 9.27 5.35 8.43
C SER A 110 8.81 6.56 7.61
N ALA A 111 7.53 6.62 7.24
CA ALA A 111 6.90 7.75 6.57
C ALA A 111 6.36 8.80 7.55
N ALA A 112 6.43 8.57 8.87
CA ALA A 112 5.93 9.51 9.86
C ALA A 112 6.65 10.86 9.75
N GLY A 113 5.87 11.93 9.57
CA GLY A 113 6.41 13.28 9.38
C GLY A 113 7.00 13.55 8.01
N TYR A 114 6.90 12.62 7.06
CA TYR A 114 7.29 12.87 5.67
C TYR A 114 6.40 13.97 5.07
N GLN A 115 7.05 14.97 4.47
CA GLN A 115 6.40 16.04 3.73
C GLN A 115 6.88 15.98 2.29
N ALA A 116 5.93 15.82 1.37
CA ALA A 116 6.20 15.92 -0.05
C ALA A 116 6.85 17.27 -0.39
N PRO A 117 7.84 17.31 -1.30
CA PRO A 117 8.43 18.56 -1.74
C PRO A 117 7.38 19.54 -2.26
N GLN A 118 7.57 20.82 -1.94
CA GLN A 118 6.67 21.89 -2.36
C GLN A 118 6.63 21.98 -3.89
N GLY A 119 5.44 21.97 -4.49
CA GLY A 119 5.27 21.96 -5.95
C GLY A 119 5.22 20.57 -6.60
N ALA A 120 5.36 19.49 -5.82
CA ALA A 120 5.18 18.11 -6.29
C ALA A 120 3.70 17.68 -6.37
N GLY A 121 2.78 18.65 -6.37
CA GLY A 121 1.35 18.43 -6.52
C GLY A 121 1.02 17.92 -7.93
N SER A 122 0.02 17.04 -8.01
CA SER A 122 -0.54 16.55 -9.27
C SER A 122 -0.76 17.68 -10.29
N PRO A 123 -0.63 17.42 -11.61
CA PRO A 123 -0.84 18.43 -12.67
C PRO A 123 -2.18 19.18 -12.60
N THR A 124 -3.16 18.66 -11.85
CA THR A 124 -4.46 19.29 -11.61
C THR A 124 -4.38 20.54 -10.73
N SER A 125 -3.32 20.75 -9.96
CA SER A 125 -3.19 21.95 -9.12
C SER A 125 -3.03 23.23 -9.95
N GLY A 126 -2.55 23.12 -11.20
CA GLY A 126 -2.43 24.25 -12.13
C GLY A 126 -3.74 24.64 -12.81
N LEU A 127 -4.77 23.78 -12.79
CA LEU A 127 -6.09 24.08 -13.39
C LEU A 127 -7.10 24.61 -12.37
N GLN A 128 -6.86 24.40 -11.07
CA GLN A 128 -7.76 24.83 -10.01
C GLN A 128 -7.56 26.33 -9.64
N GLY A 129 -6.44 26.94 -10.04
CA GLY A 129 -6.10 28.34 -9.76
C GLY A 129 -6.81 29.38 -10.65
N ASP A 130 -7.33 28.95 -11.81
CA ASP A 130 -7.82 29.88 -12.84
C ASP A 130 -9.30 30.27 -12.64
N ALA A 131 -10.03 29.54 -11.79
CA ALA A 131 -11.46 29.76 -11.55
C ALA A 131 -11.78 30.73 -10.39
N ALA A 132 -10.78 31.15 -9.61
CA ALA A 132 -10.98 31.99 -8.41
C ALA A 132 -10.66 33.49 -8.62
N GLY A 133 -10.48 33.92 -9.88
CA GLY A 133 -9.90 35.23 -10.19
C GLY A 133 -10.63 36.07 -11.25
N GLN A 134 -11.95 35.95 -11.41
CA GLN A 134 -12.73 36.89 -12.22
C GLN A 134 -13.93 37.41 -11.42
N ARG A 135 -13.73 38.57 -10.79
CA ARG A 135 -14.80 39.53 -10.45
C ARG A 135 -14.98 40.49 -11.61
#